data_AF-A0A2N4TJZ9-F1
#
_entry.id   AF-A0A2N4TJZ9-F1
#
_cell.length_a   1.000
_cell.length_b   1.000
_cell.length_c   1.000
_cell.angle_alpha   90.00
_cell.angle_beta   90.00
_cell.angle_gamma   90.00
#
_symmetry.space_group_name_H-M   'P 1'
#
loop_
_entity.id
_entity.type
_entity.pdbx_description
1 polymer ?
#
loop_
_entity_poly.entity_id
_entity_poly.type
_entity_poly.pdbx_seq_one_letter_code
_entity_poly.pdbx_strand_id
1 'polypeptide(L)'
;MDQMSYDEQDAAYDQWMDDLYREHRTEAITEFTTGRLQSYYLANPTLAEAPRRVLSDAIRLVQDGFFDAALVFGQIATETSLKAIVLKPFVHGVVHSVSTAEFVSELAVGHTGLDRFRELLFQLLLDHAGLDFRQFKRRGATDTLWTEIKRLQKVRNAVVHRAEAVSVGDANLSIAVASSVLDEVFPALVSGLDLHVHEGVRVCNDHVCKWEGVLSPDLISRLRQQS
;
A
#
# COMPACT_ATOMS: atom_id res chain seq x y z
N MET A 1 -31.31 49.39 -16.70
CA MET A 1 -30.91 48.23 -15.89
C MET A 1 -31.78 47.09 -16.35
N ASP A 2 -31.29 46.26 -17.27
CA ASP A 2 -32.00 45.05 -17.68
C ASP A 2 -32.01 44.08 -16.50
N GLN A 3 -33.21 43.74 -16.04
CA GLN A 3 -33.42 42.59 -15.15
C GLN A 3 -33.22 41.36 -16.03
N MET A 4 -32.12 40.63 -15.85
CA MET A 4 -32.03 39.24 -16.32
C MET A 4 -33.16 38.48 -15.61
N SER A 5 -34.23 38.20 -16.34
CA SER A 5 -35.33 37.37 -15.88
C SER A 5 -34.82 35.93 -15.85
N TYR A 6 -34.34 35.51 -14.68
CA TYR A 6 -33.99 34.12 -14.40
C TYR A 6 -35.25 33.28 -14.58
N ASP A 7 -35.31 32.54 -15.69
CA ASP A 7 -36.50 31.78 -16.07
C ASP A 7 -36.39 30.30 -15.66
N GLU A 8 -37.45 29.54 -15.89
CA GLU A 8 -37.47 28.10 -15.55
C GLU A 8 -36.42 27.30 -16.33
N GLN A 9 -35.95 27.79 -17.47
CA GLN A 9 -34.87 27.15 -18.24
C GLN A 9 -33.51 27.41 -17.60
N ASP A 10 -33.27 28.63 -17.12
CA ASP A 10 -32.07 28.97 -16.34
C ASP A 10 -32.00 28.12 -15.05
N ALA A 11 -33.12 27.97 -14.34
CA ALA A 11 -33.20 27.13 -13.14
C ALA A 11 -32.93 25.64 -13.45
N ALA A 12 -33.49 25.11 -14.54
CA ALA A 12 -33.28 23.73 -14.96
C ALA A 12 -31.84 23.49 -15.46
N TYR A 13 -31.23 24.46 -16.13
CA TYR A 13 -29.84 24.42 -16.56
C TYR A 13 -28.88 24.44 -15.38
N ASP A 14 -29.09 25.33 -14.40
CA ASP A 14 -28.27 25.37 -13.19
C ASP A 14 -28.39 24.07 -12.39
N GLN A 15 -29.59 23.50 -12.27
CA GLN A 15 -29.80 22.22 -11.59
C GLN A 15 -29.10 21.05 -12.30
N TRP A 16 -29.19 21.00 -13.63
CA TRP A 16 -28.49 20.01 -14.45
C TRP A 16 -26.96 20.17 -14.35
N MET A 17 -26.45 21.40 -14.38
CA MET A 17 -25.03 21.68 -14.18
C MET A 17 -24.57 21.27 -12.78
N ASP A 18 -25.36 21.54 -11.75
CA ASP A 18 -25.05 21.16 -10.36
C ASP A 18 -24.98 19.64 -10.20
N ASP A 19 -25.91 18.90 -10.82
CA ASP A 19 -25.92 17.44 -10.81
C ASP A 19 -24.74 16.87 -11.60
N LEU A 20 -24.42 17.43 -12.77
CA LEU A 20 -23.25 17.09 -13.58
C LEU A 20 -21.93 17.36 -12.82
N TYR A 21 -21.84 18.49 -12.12
CA TYR A 21 -20.70 18.80 -11.25
C TYR A 21 -20.59 17.82 -10.08
N ARG A 22 -21.70 17.40 -9.46
CA ARG A 22 -21.68 16.42 -8.37
C ARG A 22 -21.25 15.04 -8.86
N GLU A 23 -21.73 14.63 -10.02
CA GLU A 23 -21.37 13.35 -10.67
C GLU A 23 -19.87 13.31 -10.97
N HIS A 24 -19.34 14.29 -11.68
CA HIS A 24 -17.93 14.32 -12.07
C HIS A 24 -16.96 14.72 -10.96
N ARG A 25 -17.44 15.34 -9.86
CA ARG A 25 -16.58 15.69 -8.72
C ARG A 25 -15.97 14.45 -8.07
N THR A 26 -16.73 13.36 -7.96
CA THR A 26 -16.26 12.13 -7.31
C THR A 26 -15.21 11.43 -8.19
N GLU A 27 -15.44 11.40 -9.50
CA GLU A 27 -14.50 10.89 -10.49
C GLU A 27 -13.19 11.69 -10.48
N ALA A 28 -13.29 13.03 -10.54
CA ALA A 28 -12.13 13.91 -10.53
C ALA A 28 -11.28 13.78 -9.26
N ILE A 29 -11.90 13.61 -8.09
CA ILE A 29 -11.17 13.37 -6.83
C ILE A 29 -10.47 12.01 -6.88
N THR A 30 -11.15 10.97 -7.36
CA THR A 30 -10.59 9.61 -7.47
C THR A 30 -9.41 9.57 -8.43
N GLU A 31 -9.52 10.17 -9.60
CA GLU A 31 -8.44 10.27 -10.58
C GLU A 31 -7.25 11.06 -10.01
N PHE A 32 -7.52 12.19 -9.35
CA PHE A 32 -6.48 12.99 -8.71
C PHE A 32 -5.73 12.18 -7.65
N THR A 33 -6.44 11.51 -6.74
CA THR A 33 -5.82 10.71 -5.68
C THR A 33 -5.04 9.53 -6.26
N THR A 34 -5.57 8.84 -7.27
CA THR A 34 -4.90 7.73 -7.96
C THR A 34 -3.61 8.18 -8.63
N GLY A 35 -3.63 9.28 -9.39
CA GLY A 35 -2.42 9.82 -10.01
C GLY A 35 -1.36 10.25 -8.99
N ARG A 36 -1.76 10.74 -7.82
CA ARG A 36 -0.86 11.10 -6.72
C ARG A 36 -0.26 9.87 -6.01
N LEU A 37 -1.04 8.81 -5.84
CA LEU A 37 -0.57 7.51 -5.36
C LEU A 37 0.48 6.94 -6.33
N GLN A 38 0.18 6.88 -7.62
CA GLN A 38 1.11 6.41 -8.64
C GLN A 38 2.43 7.20 -8.61
N SER A 39 2.33 8.53 -8.56
CA SER A 39 3.49 9.42 -8.49
C SER A 39 4.40 9.11 -7.30
N TYR A 40 3.82 8.75 -6.15
CA TYR A 40 4.61 8.37 -4.97
C TYR A 40 5.42 7.08 -5.21
N TYR A 41 4.79 6.04 -5.75
CA TYR A 41 5.47 4.78 -6.03
C TYR A 41 6.57 4.95 -7.09
N LEU A 42 6.33 5.75 -8.13
CA LEU A 42 7.31 6.01 -9.18
C LEU A 42 8.48 6.87 -8.68
N ALA A 43 8.25 7.76 -7.72
CA ALA A 43 9.32 8.51 -7.05
C ALA A 43 10.13 7.65 -6.06
N ASN A 44 9.52 6.57 -5.54
CA ASN A 44 10.12 5.68 -4.55
C ASN A 44 10.11 4.22 -5.05
N PRO A 45 10.72 3.91 -6.20
CA PRO A 45 10.49 2.64 -6.89
C PRO A 45 10.93 1.43 -6.09
N THR A 46 11.88 1.56 -5.15
CA THR A 46 12.42 0.44 -4.36
C THR A 46 11.94 0.43 -2.91
N LEU A 47 10.77 1.03 -2.62
CA LEU A 47 10.25 1.15 -1.25
C LEU A 47 10.05 -0.19 -0.51
N ALA A 48 9.94 -1.31 -1.23
CA ALA A 48 9.83 -2.65 -0.65
C ALA A 48 11.20 -3.32 -0.36
N GLU A 49 12.32 -2.74 -0.81
CA GLU A 49 13.66 -3.32 -0.67
C GLU A 49 14.07 -3.47 0.80
N ALA A 50 13.92 -2.42 1.60
CA ALA A 50 14.29 -2.46 3.02
C ALA A 50 13.46 -3.49 3.81
N PRO A 51 12.11 -3.52 3.74
CA PRO A 51 11.31 -4.57 4.36
C PRO A 51 11.66 -5.98 3.88
N ARG A 52 11.93 -6.18 2.58
CA ARG A 52 12.35 -7.49 2.05
C ARG A 52 13.67 -7.96 2.59
N ARG A 53 14.66 -7.07 2.68
CA ARG A 53 15.95 -7.39 3.29
C ARG A 53 15.76 -7.87 4.73
N VAL A 54 14.97 -7.16 5.52
CA VAL A 54 14.69 -7.53 6.91
C VAL A 54 13.92 -8.85 7.01
N LEU A 55 12.99 -9.13 6.10
CA LEU A 55 12.31 -10.42 6.01
C LEU A 55 13.30 -11.56 5.70
N SER A 56 14.22 -11.35 4.76
CA SER A 56 15.27 -12.33 4.46
C SER A 56 16.15 -12.61 5.69
N ASP A 57 16.46 -11.58 6.48
CA ASP A 57 17.21 -11.74 7.73
C ASP A 57 16.40 -12.54 8.76
N ALA A 58 15.09 -12.27 8.90
CA ALA A 58 14.19 -13.04 9.76
C ALA A 58 14.16 -14.54 9.42
N ILE A 59 14.12 -14.86 8.12
CA ILE A 59 14.13 -16.24 7.61
C ILE A 59 15.42 -16.96 8.02
N ARG A 60 16.58 -16.32 7.82
CA ARG A 60 17.89 -16.88 8.22
C ARG A 60 17.95 -17.12 9.73
N LEU A 61 17.47 -16.17 10.53
CA LEU A 61 17.46 -16.29 11.99
C LEU A 61 16.63 -17.49 12.48
N VAL A 62 15.50 -17.81 11.85
CA VAL A 62 14.75 -19.04 12.18
C VAL A 62 15.54 -20.29 11.84
N GLN A 63 16.20 -20.32 10.68
CA GLN A 63 17.00 -21.47 10.24
C GLN A 63 18.15 -21.75 11.22
N ASP A 64 18.73 -20.69 11.79
CA ASP A 64 19.81 -20.76 12.77
C ASP A 64 19.32 -20.94 14.22
N GLY A 65 18.00 -20.98 14.46
CA GLY A 65 17.40 -21.23 15.78
C GLY A 65 17.23 -19.98 16.67
N PHE A 66 17.41 -18.78 16.13
CA PHE A 66 17.24 -17.50 16.85
C PHE A 66 15.81 -16.96 16.75
N PHE A 67 14.86 -17.63 17.40
CA PHE A 67 13.42 -17.35 17.25
C PHE A 67 12.98 -15.97 17.75
N ASP A 68 13.54 -15.48 18.85
CA ASP A 68 13.21 -14.16 19.40
C ASP A 68 13.58 -13.04 18.41
N ALA A 69 14.80 -13.10 17.89
CA ALA A 69 15.31 -12.17 16.90
C ALA A 69 14.52 -12.28 15.59
N ALA A 70 14.25 -13.49 15.11
CA ALA A 70 13.45 -13.72 13.93
C ALA A 70 12.05 -13.11 14.03
N LEU A 71 11.37 -13.26 15.18
CA LEU A 71 10.06 -12.67 15.40
C LEU A 71 10.11 -11.14 15.33
N VAL A 72 11.10 -10.53 15.99
CA VAL A 72 11.30 -9.08 15.97
C VAL A 72 11.54 -8.59 14.54
N PHE A 73 12.42 -9.24 13.77
CA PHE A 73 12.70 -8.88 12.39
C PHE A 73 11.48 -9.06 11.49
N GLY A 74 10.73 -10.16 11.62
CA GLY A 74 9.47 -10.36 10.88
C GLY A 74 8.43 -9.28 11.19
N GLN A 75 8.34 -8.83 12.45
CA GLN A 75 7.45 -7.73 12.82
C GLN A 75 7.94 -6.38 12.27
N ILE A 76 9.24 -6.13 12.26
CA ILE A 76 9.81 -4.94 11.61
C ILE A 76 9.46 -4.95 10.12
N ALA A 77 9.65 -6.07 9.42
CA ALA A 77 9.30 -6.20 8.01
C ALA A 77 7.80 -5.94 7.77
N THR A 78 6.93 -6.51 8.61
CA THR A 78 5.48 -6.28 8.54
C THR A 78 5.11 -4.81 8.76
N GLU A 79 5.57 -4.20 9.86
CA GLU A 79 5.25 -2.82 10.22
C GLU A 79 5.79 -1.83 9.19
N THR A 80 7.04 -1.98 8.78
CA THR A 80 7.66 -1.12 7.77
C THR A 80 7.00 -1.27 6.42
N SER A 81 6.57 -2.48 6.03
CA SER A 81 5.79 -2.69 4.82
C SER A 81 4.47 -1.92 4.88
N LEU A 82 3.64 -2.14 5.90
CA LEU A 82 2.35 -1.44 6.00
C LEU A 82 2.51 0.08 6.05
N LYS A 83 3.55 0.57 6.72
CA LYS A 83 3.84 2.01 6.81
C LYS A 83 4.33 2.60 5.48
N ALA A 84 5.41 2.06 4.93
CA ALA A 84 6.08 2.63 3.77
C ALA A 84 5.37 2.31 2.44
N ILE A 85 4.75 1.14 2.36
CA ILE A 85 4.14 0.62 1.14
C ILE A 85 2.66 0.97 1.06
N VAL A 86 1.95 1.13 2.19
CA VAL A 86 0.50 1.36 2.13
C VAL A 86 0.13 2.72 2.69
N LEU A 87 0.50 3.02 3.94
CA LEU A 87 0.04 4.25 4.61
C LEU A 87 0.70 5.52 4.08
N LYS A 88 2.02 5.55 3.89
CA LYS A 88 2.73 6.74 3.40
C LYS A 88 2.26 7.16 1.99
N PRO A 89 2.21 6.26 0.98
CA PRO A 89 1.69 6.61 -0.34
C PRO A 89 0.26 7.17 -0.28
N PHE A 90 -0.57 6.63 0.60
CA PHE A 90 -1.93 7.12 0.78
C PHE A 90 -1.98 8.52 1.34
N VAL A 91 -1.31 8.77 2.45
CA VAL A 91 -1.28 10.11 3.05
C VAL A 91 -0.74 11.11 2.04
N HIS A 92 0.26 10.72 1.24
CA HIS A 92 0.74 11.54 0.14
C HIS A 92 -0.32 11.78 -0.95
N GLY A 93 -1.14 10.78 -1.26
CA GLY A 93 -2.25 10.82 -2.22
C GLY A 93 -3.38 11.78 -1.84
N VAL A 94 -3.73 11.86 -0.55
CA VAL A 94 -4.80 12.75 -0.05
C VAL A 94 -4.33 14.18 0.19
N VAL A 95 -3.03 14.42 0.33
CA VAL A 95 -2.51 15.78 0.53
C VAL A 95 -2.38 16.49 -0.82
N HIS A 96 -3.16 17.56 -0.95
CA HIS A 96 -3.27 18.35 -2.19
C HIS A 96 -1.96 19.04 -2.61
N SER A 97 -1.05 19.35 -1.69
CA SER A 97 0.22 20.00 -2.02
C SER A 97 1.43 19.07 -1.86
N VAL A 98 2.19 18.91 -2.94
CA VAL A 98 3.38 18.04 -3.00
C VAL A 98 4.41 18.42 -1.92
N SER A 99 4.60 19.72 -1.70
CA SER A 99 5.59 20.26 -0.75
C SER A 99 5.28 19.95 0.71
N THR A 100 4.01 19.67 1.06
CA THR A 100 3.63 19.31 2.43
C THR A 100 3.32 17.83 2.60
N ALA A 101 3.04 17.13 1.50
CA ALA A 101 2.65 15.73 1.49
C ALA A 101 3.67 14.82 2.18
N GLU A 102 4.96 15.02 1.93
CA GLU A 102 6.03 14.24 2.56
C GLU A 102 6.02 14.43 4.09
N PHE A 103 6.05 15.69 4.55
CA PHE A 103 6.05 16.04 5.97
C PHE A 103 4.80 15.53 6.70
N VAL A 104 3.63 15.68 6.10
CA VAL A 104 2.36 15.17 6.66
C VAL A 104 2.35 13.64 6.71
N SER A 105 2.89 12.97 5.69
CA SER A 105 2.99 11.50 5.67
C SER A 105 3.91 10.98 6.77
N GLU A 106 5.06 11.64 6.98
CA GLU A 106 5.99 11.29 8.05
C GLU A 106 5.38 11.56 9.44
N LEU A 107 4.71 12.71 9.63
CA LEU A 107 4.05 13.01 10.89
C LEU A 107 2.91 12.03 11.22
N ALA A 108 2.11 11.68 10.22
CA ALA A 108 1.00 10.74 10.39
C ALA A 108 1.55 9.37 10.81
N VAL A 109 2.56 8.88 10.11
CA VAL A 109 3.02 7.49 10.22
C VAL A 109 4.15 7.30 11.25
N GLY A 110 4.86 8.36 11.61
CA GLY A 110 6.14 8.35 12.33
C GLY A 110 6.09 8.00 13.82
N HIS A 111 4.95 8.16 14.51
CA HIS A 111 4.90 7.98 15.97
C HIS A 111 3.63 7.32 16.50
N THR A 112 2.79 6.78 15.62
CA THR A 112 1.52 6.17 16.02
C THR A 112 1.50 4.68 15.68
N GLY A 113 0.84 3.88 16.51
CA GLY A 113 0.64 2.46 16.27
C GLY A 113 -0.28 2.24 15.06
N LEU A 114 -0.09 1.12 14.35
CA LEU A 114 -0.87 0.75 13.15
C LEU A 114 -2.39 0.81 13.38
N ASP A 115 -2.87 0.59 14.61
CA ASP A 115 -4.29 0.64 14.97
C ASP A 115 -4.96 1.97 14.62
N ARG A 116 -4.25 3.10 14.75
CA ARG A 116 -4.84 4.42 14.49
C ARG A 116 -5.26 4.60 13.03
N PHE A 117 -4.61 3.86 12.13
CA PHE A 117 -4.89 3.91 10.69
C PHE A 117 -5.65 2.68 10.20
N ARG A 118 -6.19 1.83 11.10
CA ARG A 118 -6.82 0.57 10.70
C ARG A 118 -7.92 0.77 9.65
N GLU A 119 -8.90 1.63 9.93
CA GLU A 119 -10.02 1.83 9.00
C GLU A 119 -9.54 2.42 7.67
N LEU A 120 -8.56 3.32 7.73
CA LEU A 120 -7.96 3.92 6.54
C LEU A 120 -7.23 2.89 5.69
N LEU A 121 -6.39 2.08 6.32
CA LEU A 121 -5.66 0.97 5.70
C LEU A 121 -6.63 0.00 5.02
N PHE A 122 -7.70 -0.37 5.73
CA PHE A 122 -8.67 -1.35 5.24
C PHE A 122 -9.46 -0.80 4.05
N GLN A 123 -9.88 0.46 4.13
CA GLN A 123 -10.61 1.09 3.03
C GLN A 123 -9.72 1.22 1.79
N LEU A 124 -8.47 1.66 1.95
CA LEU A 124 -7.52 1.77 0.85
C LEU A 124 -7.29 0.43 0.15
N LEU A 125 -7.01 -0.61 0.93
CA LEU A 125 -6.73 -1.93 0.37
C LEU A 125 -7.98 -2.50 -0.32
N LEU A 126 -9.17 -2.19 0.17
CA LEU A 126 -10.40 -2.55 -0.50
C LEU A 126 -10.55 -1.81 -1.84
N ASP A 127 -10.36 -0.49 -1.84
CA ASP A 127 -10.60 0.37 -3.01
C ASP A 127 -9.56 0.14 -4.12
N HIS A 128 -8.29 -0.03 -3.76
CA HIS A 128 -7.19 -0.10 -4.73
C HIS A 128 -6.55 -1.48 -4.88
N ALA A 129 -6.81 -2.43 -3.98
CA ALA A 129 -6.28 -3.80 -4.10
C ALA A 129 -7.38 -4.87 -4.15
N GLY A 130 -8.65 -4.51 -3.93
CA GLY A 130 -9.74 -5.47 -3.75
C GLY A 130 -9.57 -6.35 -2.50
N LEU A 131 -8.73 -5.92 -1.55
CA LEU A 131 -8.37 -6.69 -0.36
C LEU A 131 -9.04 -6.11 0.89
N ASP A 132 -10.10 -6.75 1.38
CA ASP A 132 -10.68 -6.40 2.68
C ASP A 132 -9.92 -7.09 3.82
N PHE A 133 -9.03 -6.37 4.51
CA PHE A 133 -8.30 -6.90 5.67
C PHE A 133 -9.19 -7.31 6.85
N ARG A 134 -10.48 -6.92 6.88
CA ARG A 134 -11.46 -7.44 7.84
C ARG A 134 -11.75 -8.92 7.62
N GLN A 135 -11.50 -9.41 6.40
CA GLN A 135 -11.82 -10.79 5.98
C GLN A 135 -10.62 -11.53 5.39
N PHE A 136 -9.60 -10.82 4.92
CA PHE A 136 -8.44 -11.39 4.25
C PHE A 136 -7.69 -12.33 5.19
N LYS A 137 -7.52 -13.58 4.71
CA LYS A 137 -6.76 -14.63 5.39
C LYS A 137 -5.67 -15.09 4.45
N ARG A 138 -4.45 -15.24 4.97
CA ARG A 138 -3.38 -15.90 4.23
C ARG A 138 -3.78 -17.34 3.93
N ARG A 139 -3.22 -17.92 2.89
CA ARG A 139 -3.48 -19.32 2.53
C ARG A 139 -3.19 -20.25 3.73
N GLY A 140 -4.21 -21.02 4.13
CA GLY A 140 -4.11 -21.97 5.24
C GLY A 140 -4.26 -21.36 6.64
N ALA A 141 -4.45 -20.04 6.77
CA ALA A 141 -4.72 -19.39 8.04
C ALA A 141 -6.21 -19.48 8.42
N THR A 142 -6.47 -19.63 9.73
CA THR A 142 -7.83 -19.56 10.29
C THR A 142 -8.22 -18.12 10.62
N ASP A 143 -7.27 -17.34 11.10
CA ASP A 143 -7.43 -15.94 11.48
C ASP A 143 -7.22 -15.01 10.27
N THR A 144 -7.75 -13.80 10.37
CA THR A 144 -7.46 -12.73 9.41
C THR A 144 -6.01 -12.28 9.55
N LEU A 145 -5.41 -11.81 8.46
CA LEU A 145 -4.05 -11.26 8.46
C LEU A 145 -3.91 -10.17 9.53
N TRP A 146 -4.93 -9.31 9.68
CA TRP A 146 -4.91 -8.29 10.71
C TRP A 146 -4.89 -8.86 12.14
N THR A 147 -5.70 -9.87 12.43
CA THR A 147 -5.68 -10.53 13.75
C THR A 147 -4.32 -11.14 14.05
N GLU A 148 -3.68 -11.75 13.06
CA GLU A 148 -2.32 -12.29 13.20
C GLU A 148 -1.29 -11.19 13.48
N ILE A 149 -1.33 -10.07 12.73
CA ILE A 149 -0.48 -8.89 12.97
C ILE A 149 -0.65 -8.39 14.41
N LYS A 150 -1.90 -8.24 14.87
CA LYS A 150 -2.22 -7.78 16.24
C LYS A 150 -1.70 -8.72 17.31
N ARG A 151 -1.82 -10.03 17.08
CA ARG A 151 -1.28 -11.04 18.00
C ARG A 151 0.24 -10.93 18.07
N LEU A 152 0.92 -10.93 16.93
CA LEU A 152 2.38 -10.90 16.86
C LEU A 152 2.95 -9.59 17.41
N GLN A 153 2.26 -8.46 17.25
CA GLN A 153 2.62 -7.20 17.88
C GLN A 153 2.68 -7.32 19.42
N LYS A 154 1.71 -8.03 20.03
CA LYS A 154 1.73 -8.29 21.48
C LYS A 154 2.91 -9.16 21.89
N VAL A 155 3.21 -10.20 21.12
CA VAL A 155 4.37 -11.08 21.35
C VAL A 155 5.67 -10.28 21.24
N ARG A 156 5.84 -9.50 20.18
CA ARG A 156 7.03 -8.64 19.99
C ARG A 156 7.20 -7.64 21.13
N ASN A 157 6.12 -7.06 21.62
CA ASN A 157 6.19 -6.16 22.77
C ASN A 157 6.64 -6.90 24.05
N ALA A 158 6.20 -8.14 24.24
CA ALA A 158 6.65 -8.98 25.35
C ALA A 158 8.15 -9.30 25.25
N VAL A 159 8.63 -9.66 24.07
CA VAL A 159 10.07 -9.91 23.82
C VAL A 159 10.89 -8.66 24.09
N VAL A 160 10.55 -7.55 23.43
CA VAL A 160 11.36 -6.31 23.49
C VAL A 160 11.35 -5.68 24.87
N HIS A 161 10.23 -5.70 25.59
CA HIS A 161 10.11 -5.01 26.88
C HIS A 161 10.31 -5.92 28.09
N ARG A 162 10.16 -7.24 27.96
CA ARG A 162 10.22 -8.19 29.08
C ARG A 162 11.14 -9.39 28.84
N ALA A 163 11.78 -9.49 27.67
CA ALA A 163 12.65 -10.61 27.29
C ALA A 163 11.95 -11.98 27.42
N GLU A 164 10.65 -12.03 27.13
CA GLU A 164 9.92 -13.31 27.06
C GLU A 164 10.39 -14.15 25.88
N ALA A 165 10.49 -15.47 26.07
CA ALA A 165 10.88 -16.40 25.02
C ALA A 165 9.78 -16.56 23.96
N VAL A 166 10.20 -16.65 22.70
CA VAL A 166 9.32 -16.84 21.55
C VAL A 166 9.22 -18.31 21.17
N SER A 167 7.99 -18.75 20.88
CA SER A 167 7.78 -20.07 20.31
C SER A 167 8.23 -20.12 18.84
N VAL A 168 8.74 -21.28 18.41
CA VAL A 168 9.05 -21.53 16.98
C VAL A 168 7.85 -21.22 16.09
N GLY A 169 6.64 -21.50 16.57
CA GLY A 169 5.38 -21.20 15.87
C GLY A 169 5.16 -19.71 15.66
N ASP A 170 5.38 -18.87 16.68
CA ASP A 170 5.23 -17.42 16.57
C ASP A 170 6.30 -16.79 15.66
N ALA A 171 7.54 -17.28 15.71
CA ALA A 171 8.60 -16.82 14.82
C ALA A 171 8.28 -17.13 13.34
N ASN A 172 7.85 -18.37 13.06
CA ASN A 172 7.41 -18.77 11.72
C ASN A 172 6.16 -18.00 11.25
N LEU A 173 5.21 -17.76 12.15
CA LEU A 173 4.02 -16.96 11.85
C LEU A 173 4.40 -15.52 11.51
N SER A 174 5.38 -14.94 12.20
CA SER A 174 5.89 -13.58 11.91
C SER A 174 6.46 -13.47 10.50
N ILE A 175 7.24 -14.46 10.07
CA ILE A 175 7.74 -14.55 8.68
C ILE A 175 6.58 -14.69 7.70
N ALA A 176 5.63 -15.59 7.97
CA ALA A 176 4.53 -15.86 7.06
C ALA A 176 3.62 -14.63 6.88
N VAL A 177 3.36 -13.89 7.96
CA VAL A 177 2.62 -12.62 7.93
C VAL A 177 3.35 -11.56 7.11
N ALA A 178 4.65 -11.35 7.37
CA ALA A 178 5.47 -10.41 6.61
C ALA A 178 5.54 -10.77 5.12
N SER A 179 5.68 -12.07 4.81
CA SER A 179 5.71 -12.57 3.44
C SER A 179 4.40 -12.28 2.72
N SER A 180 3.24 -12.57 3.33
CA SER A 180 1.95 -12.25 2.70
C SER A 180 1.74 -10.76 2.46
N VAL A 181 2.23 -9.88 3.34
CA VAL A 181 2.19 -8.43 3.07
C VAL A 181 3.02 -8.07 1.83
N LEU A 182 4.22 -8.63 1.69
CA LEU A 182 5.15 -8.28 0.62
C LEU A 182 4.87 -9.00 -0.71
N ASP A 183 4.30 -10.20 -0.67
CA ASP A 183 4.14 -11.08 -1.83
C ASP A 183 2.71 -11.15 -2.34
N GLU A 184 1.72 -10.79 -1.51
CA GLU A 184 0.30 -10.78 -1.90
C GLU A 184 -0.26 -9.37 -1.88
N VAL A 185 -0.15 -8.69 -0.73
CA VAL A 185 -0.80 -7.38 -0.52
C VAL A 185 -0.15 -6.28 -1.36
N PHE A 186 1.19 -6.19 -1.32
CA PHE A 186 1.92 -5.16 -2.06
C PHE A 186 1.72 -5.29 -3.58
N PRO A 187 1.91 -6.46 -4.22
CA PRO A 187 1.64 -6.61 -5.64
C PRO A 187 0.19 -6.33 -6.02
N ALA A 188 -0.78 -6.76 -5.21
CA ALA A 188 -2.19 -6.47 -5.47
C ALA A 188 -2.49 -4.97 -5.45
N LEU A 189 -1.94 -4.24 -4.48
CA LEU A 189 -2.10 -2.79 -4.36
C LEU A 189 -1.44 -2.04 -5.54
N VAL A 190 -0.22 -2.42 -5.92
CA VAL A 190 0.47 -1.80 -7.06
C VAL A 190 -0.27 -2.09 -8.36
N SER A 191 -0.77 -3.32 -8.54
CA SER A 191 -1.48 -3.72 -9.76
C SER A 191 -2.82 -3.00 -9.90
N GLY A 192 -3.57 -2.79 -8.80
CA GLY A 192 -4.82 -2.02 -8.86
C GLY A 192 -4.62 -0.51 -9.02
N LEU A 193 -3.36 -0.04 -9.07
CA LEU A 193 -2.98 1.31 -9.50
C LEU A 193 -2.42 1.32 -10.94
N ASP A 194 -2.61 0.25 -11.71
CA ASP A 194 -2.05 0.08 -13.07
C ASP A 194 -0.52 0.23 -13.12
N LEU A 195 0.16 -0.20 -12.06
CA LEU A 195 1.61 -0.25 -11.97
C LEU A 195 2.09 -1.71 -11.90
N HIS A 196 3.40 -1.90 -12.07
CA HIS A 196 4.01 -3.22 -12.08
C HIS A 196 5.10 -3.37 -11.01
N VAL A 197 5.21 -4.55 -10.41
CA VAL A 197 6.29 -4.91 -9.48
C VAL A 197 7.26 -5.86 -10.15
N HIS A 198 8.55 -5.51 -10.17
CA HIS A 198 9.64 -6.35 -10.65
C HIS A 198 10.50 -6.86 -9.50
N GLU A 199 10.88 -8.14 -9.57
CA GLU A 199 11.80 -8.77 -8.62
C GLU A 199 11.33 -8.62 -7.15
N GLY A 200 10.03 -8.44 -6.96
CA GLY A 200 9.40 -8.17 -5.68
C GLY A 200 9.67 -6.78 -5.08
N VAL A 201 10.55 -5.95 -5.64
CA VAL A 201 10.97 -4.67 -5.03
C VAL A 201 10.69 -3.44 -5.86
N ARG A 202 10.88 -3.50 -7.18
CA ARG A 202 10.95 -2.32 -8.04
C ARG A 202 9.59 -2.06 -8.68
N VAL A 203 9.00 -0.90 -8.39
CA VAL A 203 7.76 -0.44 -9.02
C VAL A 203 8.06 0.32 -10.32
N CYS A 204 7.26 0.08 -11.36
CA CYS A 204 7.32 0.84 -12.61
C CYS A 204 5.92 1.08 -13.22
N ASN A 205 5.86 2.01 -14.17
CA ASN A 205 4.69 2.32 -15.00
C ASN A 205 4.89 1.84 -16.46
N ASP A 206 6.05 1.28 -16.79
CA ASP A 206 6.42 0.99 -18.17
C ASP A 206 5.47 -0.04 -18.82
N HIS A 207 4.65 0.44 -19.75
CA HIS A 207 3.68 -0.35 -20.49
C HIS A 207 4.30 -1.50 -21.31
N VAL A 208 5.62 -1.46 -21.55
CA VAL A 208 6.34 -2.52 -22.27
C VAL A 208 6.89 -3.60 -21.36
N CYS A 209 6.92 -3.37 -20.04
CA CYS A 209 7.58 -4.29 -19.12
C CYS A 209 6.89 -5.68 -19.06
N LYS A 210 5.59 -5.74 -19.37
CA LYS A 210 4.83 -7.00 -19.53
C LYS A 210 5.33 -7.89 -20.67
N TRP A 211 6.12 -7.32 -21.58
CA TRP A 211 6.71 -8.01 -22.72
C TRP A 211 8.19 -8.32 -22.54
N GLU A 212 8.82 -7.87 -21.45
CA GLU A 212 10.21 -8.21 -21.12
C GLU A 212 10.35 -9.73 -20.92
N GLY A 213 11.26 -10.36 -21.66
CA GLY A 213 11.44 -11.81 -21.68
C GLY A 213 10.51 -12.57 -22.65
N VAL A 214 9.52 -11.89 -23.24
CA VAL A 214 8.63 -12.45 -24.27
C VAL A 214 9.01 -11.94 -25.66
N LEU A 215 9.30 -10.63 -25.78
CA LEU A 215 9.70 -9.99 -27.02
C LEU A 215 11.22 -9.76 -27.06
N SER A 216 11.76 -9.64 -28.28
CA SER A 216 13.19 -9.34 -28.44
C SER A 216 13.52 -7.93 -27.90
N PRO A 217 14.74 -7.71 -27.38
CA PRO A 217 15.16 -6.41 -26.86
C PRO A 217 14.96 -5.26 -27.86
N ASP A 218 15.25 -5.49 -29.15
CA ASP A 218 15.04 -4.51 -30.22
C ASP A 218 13.58 -4.10 -30.38
N LEU A 219 12.64 -5.05 -30.23
CA LEU A 219 11.21 -4.76 -30.37
C LEU A 219 10.70 -3.97 -29.16
N ILE A 220 11.20 -4.29 -27.96
CA ILE A 220 10.89 -3.53 -26.73
C ILE A 220 11.41 -2.10 -26.84
N SER A 221 12.63 -1.90 -27.33
CA SER A 221 13.19 -0.57 -27.56
C SER A 221 12.37 0.26 -28.55
N ARG A 222 11.82 -0.37 -29.60
CA ARG A 222 10.93 0.31 -30.56
C ARG A 222 9.59 0.69 -29.95
N LEU A 223 8.99 -0.20 -29.16
CA LEU A 223 7.72 0.08 -28.47
C LEU A 223 7.87 1.24 -27.47
N ARG A 224 9.00 1.30 -26.74
CA ARG A 224 9.33 2.43 -25.85
C ARG A 224 9.51 3.77 -26.55
N GLN A 225 9.84 3.77 -27.84
CA GLN A 225 10.04 5.00 -28.63
C GLN A 225 8.75 5.51 -29.30
N GLN A 226 7.68 4.71 -29.26
CA GLN A 226 6.39 5.02 -29.90
C GLN A 226 5.33 5.53 -28.91
N SER A 227 5.64 5.54 -27.62
CA SER A 227 4.85 6.06 -26.50
C SER A 227 5.36 7.41 -26.03
#